data_AF-A0A3B9MI00-F1
#
_entry.id   AF-A0A3B9MI00-F1
#
_cell.length_a   1.000
_cell.length_b   1.000
_cell.length_c   1.000
_cell.angle_alpha   90.00
_cell.angle_beta   90.00
_cell.angle_gamma   90.00
#
_symmetry.space_group_name_H-M   'P 1'
#
loop_
_entity.id
_entity.type
_entity.pdbx_description
1 polymer ?
#
loop_
_entity_poly.entity_id
_entity_poly.type
_entity_poly.pdbx_seq_one_letter_code
_entity_poly.pdbx_strand_id
1 'polypeptide(L)'
;MQKRESLVGVTAPVLLAMFVLLSLSSSAAAQGPQTGPPWGPETPSFNLEVVLRGEGFGLVKFRQPNDDARIVHLDVWLRDLAPNTSYLLQRAVDTNVDDNCTSTAWLTLGKGLQPQSITTDETGTGREELFRNLGAVPPGSEFDIHFRVIEEATSAVVLTSKCYQFTVSQ
;
A
#
# COMPACT_ATOMS: atom_id res chain seq x y z
N MET A 1 22.48 -75.08 39.12
CA MET A 1 23.80 -74.42 39.25
C MET A 1 23.62 -73.14 40.04
N GLN A 2 24.45 -72.96 41.06
CA GLN A 2 24.33 -71.93 42.09
C GLN A 2 25.64 -71.15 42.15
N LYS A 3 25.57 -69.81 42.12
CA LYS A 3 26.58 -68.85 42.65
C LYS A 3 25.98 -67.44 42.57
N ARG A 4 25.55 -66.82 43.68
CA ARG A 4 26.30 -66.01 44.67
C ARG A 4 27.02 -64.80 44.02
N GLU A 5 26.48 -63.58 44.13
CA GLU A 5 26.62 -62.58 45.24
C GLU A 5 27.75 -61.56 44.99
N SER A 6 27.44 -60.27 44.87
CA SER A 6 28.07 -59.20 45.69
C SER A 6 27.51 -57.80 45.42
N LEU A 7 27.10 -57.17 46.52
CA LEU A 7 26.83 -55.74 46.75
C LEU A 7 28.11 -54.88 46.64
N VAL A 8 27.90 -53.57 46.43
CA VAL A 8 28.53 -52.37 47.06
C VAL A 8 28.36 -51.25 46.01
N GLY A 9 27.66 -50.13 46.22
CA GLY A 9 27.46 -49.32 47.41
C GLY A 9 28.22 -48.01 47.21
N VAL A 10 27.55 -46.94 46.74
CA VAL A 10 28.01 -45.56 46.95
C VAL A 10 26.78 -44.67 47.14
N THR A 11 26.67 -44.17 48.36
CA THR A 11 25.75 -43.14 48.83
C THR A 11 26.29 -41.75 48.48
N ALA A 12 25.42 -40.83 48.09
CA ALA A 12 25.63 -39.40 48.33
C ALA A 12 24.26 -38.69 48.39
N PRO A 13 24.01 -37.87 49.42
CA PRO A 13 22.73 -37.23 49.68
C PRO A 13 22.66 -35.91 48.91
N VAL A 14 21.51 -35.57 48.32
CA VAL A 14 21.27 -34.19 47.86
C VAL A 14 19.95 -33.68 48.39
N LEU A 15 20.12 -32.60 49.15
CA LEU A 15 19.21 -31.73 49.85
C LEU A 15 17.81 -31.56 49.23
N LEU A 16 16.84 -31.64 50.13
CA LEU A 16 15.55 -30.98 50.07
C LEU A 16 15.79 -29.45 49.95
N ALA A 17 15.41 -28.86 48.81
CA ALA A 17 15.33 -27.41 48.65
C ALA A 17 13.89 -27.02 48.31
N MET A 18 13.20 -26.43 49.29
CA MET A 18 11.95 -25.68 49.12
C MET A 18 12.17 -24.58 48.08
N PHE A 19 11.45 -24.64 46.96
CA PHE A 19 11.29 -23.49 46.08
C PHE A 19 9.99 -22.77 46.45
N VAL A 20 10.17 -21.65 47.15
CA VAL A 20 9.14 -20.65 47.44
C VAL A 20 8.71 -20.00 46.13
N LEU A 21 7.42 -20.08 45.79
CA LEU A 21 6.84 -19.26 44.72
C LEU A 21 6.85 -17.79 45.15
N LEU A 22 7.72 -16.99 44.54
CA LEU A 22 7.68 -15.53 44.65
C LEU A 22 7.03 -14.98 43.37
N SER A 23 5.75 -14.65 43.43
CA SER A 23 5.04 -13.96 42.36
C SER A 23 5.53 -12.51 42.24
N LEU A 24 6.32 -12.22 41.19
CA LEU A 24 6.60 -10.85 40.79
C LEU A 24 5.37 -10.28 40.06
N SER A 25 4.60 -9.44 40.75
CA SER A 25 3.56 -8.61 40.16
C SER A 25 4.23 -7.40 39.49
N SER A 26 4.55 -7.52 38.21
CA SER A 26 4.98 -6.36 37.40
C SER A 26 3.78 -5.43 37.18
N SER A 27 3.89 -4.21 37.71
CA SER A 27 2.96 -3.12 37.45
C SER A 27 3.58 -2.11 36.48
N ALA A 28 2.72 -1.52 35.63
CA ALA A 28 2.93 -0.40 34.70
C ALA A 28 3.39 -0.78 33.27
N ALA A 29 2.86 -0.16 32.19
CA ALA A 29 2.19 1.14 32.08
C ALA A 29 0.97 1.08 31.16
N ALA A 30 -0.05 1.88 31.48
CA ALA A 30 -1.19 2.15 30.61
C ALA A 30 -0.70 2.83 29.32
N GLN A 31 -0.86 2.14 28.19
CA GLN A 31 -0.73 2.76 26.87
C GLN A 31 -1.91 3.72 26.70
N GLY A 32 -1.61 5.01 26.58
CA GLY A 32 -2.61 6.00 26.15
C GLY A 32 -3.23 5.60 24.81
N PRO A 33 -4.42 6.10 24.46
CA PRO A 33 -5.12 5.71 23.24
C PRO A 33 -4.23 6.00 22.03
N GLN A 34 -3.83 4.94 21.34
CA GLN A 34 -3.18 5.00 20.03
C GLN A 34 -4.22 5.54 19.04
N THR A 35 -4.19 6.84 18.74
CA THR A 35 -5.07 7.47 17.74
C THR A 35 -4.49 7.36 16.32
N GLY A 36 -3.95 6.20 15.97
CA GLY A 36 -3.50 5.86 14.62
C GLY A 36 -4.30 4.66 14.08
N PRO A 37 -4.46 4.52 12.75
CA PRO A 37 -5.00 3.29 12.18
C PRO A 37 -4.20 2.07 12.70
N PRO A 38 -4.80 0.87 12.78
CA PRO A 38 -4.21 -0.32 13.44
C PRO A 38 -2.98 -0.91 12.72
N TRP A 39 -2.50 -0.24 11.69
CA TRP A 39 -1.39 -0.65 10.84
C TRP A 39 -0.26 0.37 11.05
N GLY A 40 0.97 -0.12 11.23
CA GLY A 40 2.13 0.66 11.69
C GLY A 40 2.53 1.85 10.79
N PRO A 41 3.63 2.56 11.11
CA PRO A 41 4.03 3.76 10.38
C PRO A 41 4.17 3.52 8.87
N GLU A 42 3.68 4.48 8.08
CA GLU A 42 3.59 4.39 6.62
C GLU A 42 4.95 4.53 5.91
N THR A 43 5.80 3.51 6.04
CA THR A 43 7.04 3.37 5.25
C THR A 43 7.28 1.87 5.05
N PRO A 44 7.16 1.32 3.82
CA PRO A 44 7.50 1.90 2.50
C PRO A 44 6.32 2.61 1.78
N SER A 45 6.56 3.23 0.62
CA SER A 45 5.62 4.09 -0.12
C SER A 45 4.45 3.34 -0.79
N PHE A 46 3.58 2.73 0.00
CA PHE A 46 2.33 2.09 -0.47
C PHE A 46 1.20 3.10 -0.75
N ASN A 47 1.45 4.39 -0.53
CA ASN A 47 0.53 5.48 -0.79
C ASN A 47 1.24 6.60 -1.55
N LEU A 48 0.59 7.17 -2.57
CA LEU A 48 1.12 8.30 -3.35
C LEU A 48 0.12 9.45 -3.40
N GLU A 49 0.66 10.67 -3.40
CA GLU A 49 -0.06 11.87 -3.81
C GLU A 49 0.52 12.36 -5.13
N VAL A 50 -0.13 11.98 -6.21
CA VAL A 50 0.34 12.26 -7.56
C VAL A 50 -0.22 13.59 -8.01
N VAL A 51 0.69 14.52 -8.25
CA VAL A 51 0.37 15.84 -8.77
C VAL A 51 0.52 15.85 -10.30
N LEU A 52 -0.51 16.31 -11.00
CA LEU A 52 -0.52 16.48 -12.46
C LEU A 52 -0.59 17.97 -12.85
N ARG A 53 0.10 18.32 -13.93
CA ARG A 53 0.23 19.68 -14.46
C ARG A 53 0.07 19.68 -15.98
N GLY A 54 -0.35 20.81 -16.53
CA GLY A 54 -0.55 21.01 -17.96
C GLY A 54 -1.49 22.19 -18.16
N GLU A 55 -2.58 21.97 -18.89
CA GLU A 55 -3.62 22.99 -19.14
C GLU A 55 -4.35 23.43 -17.86
N GLY A 56 -4.35 22.59 -16.83
CA GLY A 56 -4.92 22.87 -15.52
C GLY A 56 -4.18 22.14 -14.40
N PHE A 57 -4.92 21.64 -13.41
CA PHE A 57 -4.36 20.93 -12.26
C PHE A 57 -5.09 19.60 -12.02
N GLY A 58 -4.31 18.56 -11.71
CA GLY A 58 -4.83 17.29 -11.23
C GLY A 58 -4.14 16.83 -9.94
N LEU A 59 -4.90 16.16 -9.08
CA LEU A 59 -4.39 15.42 -7.93
C LEU A 59 -5.01 14.02 -7.95
N VAL A 60 -4.17 13.00 -7.76
CA VAL A 60 -4.61 11.62 -7.57
C VAL A 60 -4.04 11.12 -6.26
N LYS A 61 -4.91 10.75 -5.31
CA LYS A 61 -4.51 10.06 -4.09
C LYS A 61 -4.56 8.56 -4.36
N PHE A 62 -3.40 7.94 -4.48
CA PHE A 62 -3.25 6.51 -4.74
C PHE A 62 -3.03 5.80 -3.42
N ARG A 63 -4.00 5.03 -2.95
CA ARG A 63 -3.98 4.43 -1.61
C ARG A 63 -4.20 2.93 -1.66
N GLN A 64 -3.29 2.16 -1.07
CA GLN A 64 -3.44 0.73 -0.90
C GLN A 64 -3.57 0.40 0.59
N PRO A 65 -4.74 -0.05 1.06
CA PRO A 65 -4.86 -0.67 2.37
C PRO A 65 -3.95 -1.90 2.45
N ASN A 66 -3.39 -2.15 3.64
CA ASN A 66 -2.59 -3.34 3.91
C ASN A 66 -3.54 -4.52 4.20
N ASP A 67 -4.09 -5.12 3.15
CA ASP A 67 -4.99 -6.26 3.16
C ASP A 67 -4.75 -7.21 1.98
N ASP A 68 -5.18 -8.47 2.15
CA ASP A 68 -4.95 -9.54 1.15
C ASP A 68 -5.61 -9.26 -0.21
N ALA A 69 -6.60 -8.36 -0.27
CA ALA A 69 -7.32 -8.04 -1.50
C ALA A 69 -6.47 -7.19 -2.46
N ARG A 70 -5.48 -6.46 -1.94
CA ARG A 70 -4.54 -5.62 -2.70
C ARG A 70 -5.25 -4.71 -3.71
N ILE A 71 -6.33 -4.09 -3.24
CA ILE A 71 -7.08 -3.11 -4.01
C ILE A 71 -6.47 -1.74 -3.76
N VAL A 72 -6.01 -1.11 -4.83
CA VAL A 72 -5.64 0.30 -4.80
C VAL A 72 -6.90 1.13 -5.07
N HIS A 73 -7.14 2.10 -4.21
CA HIS A 73 -8.13 3.16 -4.40
C HIS A 73 -7.46 4.42 -4.94
N LEU A 74 -8.12 5.10 -5.87
CA LEU A 74 -7.65 6.35 -6.44
C LEU A 74 -8.73 7.42 -6.32
N ASP A 75 -8.49 8.42 -5.47
CA ASP A 75 -9.34 9.62 -5.45
C ASP A 75 -8.78 10.63 -6.43
N VAL A 76 -9.52 10.92 -7.48
CA VAL A 76 -9.10 11.85 -8.54
C VAL A 76 -9.81 13.18 -8.37
N TRP A 77 -9.03 14.26 -8.42
CA TRP A 77 -9.55 15.62 -8.45
C TRP A 77 -8.87 16.43 -9.55
N LEU A 78 -9.67 16.93 -10.48
CA LEU A 78 -9.28 17.82 -11.57
C LEU A 78 -9.87 19.20 -11.34
N ARG A 79 -9.15 20.25 -11.75
CA ARG A 79 -9.66 21.62 -11.78
C ARG A 79 -9.02 22.40 -12.92
N ASP A 80 -9.62 23.55 -13.22
CA ASP A 80 -9.14 24.50 -14.24
C ASP A 80 -9.02 23.83 -15.63
N LEU A 81 -9.87 22.82 -15.90
CA LEU A 81 -10.01 22.19 -17.21
C LEU A 81 -11.25 22.74 -17.92
N ALA A 82 -11.47 22.33 -19.18
CA ALA A 82 -12.66 22.75 -19.91
C ALA A 82 -13.94 22.31 -19.16
N PRO A 83 -14.96 23.18 -19.04
CA PRO A 83 -16.19 22.85 -18.30
C PRO A 83 -17.02 21.81 -19.06
N ASN A 84 -17.82 21.03 -18.33
CA ASN A 84 -18.73 20.00 -18.89
C ASN A 84 -18.05 19.03 -19.88
N THR A 85 -16.77 18.73 -19.65
CA THR A 85 -15.93 17.94 -20.55
C THR A 85 -15.52 16.63 -19.87
N SER A 86 -15.56 15.54 -20.61
CA SER A 86 -15.18 14.23 -20.09
C SER A 86 -13.71 13.93 -20.33
N TYR A 87 -13.06 13.45 -19.28
CA TYR A 87 -11.65 13.08 -19.27
C TYR A 87 -11.46 11.65 -18.80
N LEU A 88 -10.32 11.05 -19.17
CA LEU A 88 -9.90 9.73 -18.71
C LEU A 88 -8.54 9.83 -18.03
N LEU A 89 -8.41 9.21 -16.86
CA LEU A 89 -7.12 9.03 -16.20
C LEU A 89 -6.43 7.79 -16.79
N GLN A 90 -5.16 7.92 -17.16
CA GLN A 90 -4.32 6.82 -17.60
C GLN A 90 -3.07 6.72 -16.72
N ARG A 91 -2.58 5.50 -16.55
CA ARG A 91 -1.26 5.23 -15.96
C ARG A 91 -0.40 4.44 -16.91
N ALA A 92 0.91 4.61 -16.82
CA ALA A 92 1.88 3.68 -17.36
C ALA A 92 2.89 3.33 -16.26
N VAL A 93 3.44 2.12 -16.35
CA VAL A 93 4.34 1.54 -15.35
C VAL A 93 5.63 1.10 -16.05
N ASP A 94 6.74 1.39 -15.40
CA ASP A 94 8.09 1.01 -15.78
C ASP A 94 8.69 0.09 -14.71
N THR A 95 9.17 -1.08 -15.13
CA THR A 95 9.72 -2.09 -14.22
C THR A 95 11.21 -1.90 -13.97
N ASN A 96 11.87 -1.02 -14.71
CA ASN A 96 13.20 -0.54 -14.35
C ASN A 96 13.02 0.55 -13.29
N VAL A 97 13.38 0.26 -12.03
CA VAL A 97 13.20 1.20 -10.92
C VAL A 97 14.41 2.12 -10.85
N ASP A 98 14.32 3.27 -11.51
CA ASP A 98 15.40 4.25 -11.63
C ASP A 98 14.92 5.71 -11.55
N ASP A 99 13.69 5.93 -11.06
CA ASP A 99 12.99 7.21 -10.99
C ASP A 99 12.74 7.87 -12.36
N ASN A 100 12.89 7.11 -13.46
CA ASN A 100 12.74 7.61 -14.82
C ASN A 100 11.74 6.77 -15.62
N CYS A 101 10.46 7.14 -15.49
CA CYS A 101 9.36 6.50 -16.20
C CYS A 101 9.49 6.68 -17.74
N THR A 102 9.94 5.65 -18.44
CA THR A 102 10.07 5.64 -19.91
C THR A 102 8.93 4.92 -20.62
N SER A 103 8.17 4.12 -19.87
CA SER A 103 7.04 3.35 -20.39
C SER A 103 6.00 4.23 -21.10
N THR A 104 5.51 3.72 -22.22
CA THR A 104 4.40 4.34 -22.99
C THR A 104 3.19 3.42 -23.08
N ALA A 105 3.19 2.34 -22.29
CA ALA A 105 2.10 1.37 -22.21
C ALA A 105 0.96 1.92 -21.33
N TRP A 106 0.22 2.89 -21.86
CA TRP A 106 -0.86 3.57 -21.14
C TRP A 106 -2.09 2.68 -20.96
N LEU A 107 -2.45 2.45 -19.70
CA LEU A 107 -3.68 1.80 -19.28
C LEU A 107 -4.69 2.85 -18.81
N THR A 108 -5.88 2.89 -19.41
CA THR A 108 -7.00 3.68 -18.90
C THR A 108 -7.53 3.09 -17.59
N LEU A 109 -7.62 3.94 -16.58
CA LEU A 109 -8.12 3.58 -15.25
C LEU A 109 -9.63 3.75 -15.17
N GLY A 110 -10.22 3.11 -14.15
CA GLY A 110 -11.65 3.15 -13.96
C GLY A 110 -12.11 2.38 -12.73
N LYS A 111 -13.33 1.85 -12.78
CA LYS A 111 -13.89 0.99 -11.72
C LYS A 111 -13.47 -0.46 -11.97
N GLY A 112 -12.24 -0.78 -11.55
CA GLY A 112 -11.61 -2.08 -11.79
C GLY A 112 -11.05 -2.20 -13.21
N LEU A 113 -11.64 -3.09 -14.02
CA LEU A 113 -11.29 -3.26 -15.44
C LEU A 113 -12.09 -2.35 -16.38
N GLN A 114 -13.20 -1.77 -15.90
CA GLN A 114 -14.06 -0.93 -16.70
C GLN A 114 -13.56 0.52 -16.66
N PRO A 115 -13.23 1.14 -17.81
CA PRO A 115 -12.91 2.57 -17.88
C PRO A 115 -14.01 3.44 -17.28
N GLN A 116 -13.63 4.54 -16.61
CA GLN A 116 -14.57 5.49 -16.02
C GLN A 116 -14.14 6.91 -16.37
N SER A 117 -15.04 7.65 -17.00
CA SER A 117 -14.86 9.07 -17.31
C SER A 117 -14.96 9.93 -16.06
N ILE A 118 -14.22 11.02 -16.06
CA ILE A 118 -14.26 12.09 -15.08
C ILE A 118 -14.81 13.32 -15.80
N THR A 119 -16.09 13.62 -15.58
CA THR A 119 -16.73 14.78 -16.19
C THR A 119 -16.55 16.00 -15.29
N THR A 120 -16.03 17.08 -15.85
CA THR A 120 -15.94 18.37 -15.16
C THR A 120 -17.29 19.05 -15.09
N ASP A 121 -17.53 19.82 -14.04
CA ASP A 121 -18.68 20.69 -13.90
C ASP A 121 -18.52 21.99 -14.74
N GLU A 122 -19.48 22.90 -14.59
CA GLU A 122 -19.49 24.22 -15.22
C GLU A 122 -18.30 25.12 -14.85
N THR A 123 -17.56 24.80 -13.79
CA THR A 123 -16.35 25.51 -13.36
C THR A 123 -15.06 24.84 -13.85
N GLY A 124 -15.16 23.70 -14.55
CA GLY A 124 -13.99 22.92 -14.95
C GLY A 124 -13.45 22.02 -13.84
N THR A 125 -14.22 21.75 -12.79
CA THR A 125 -13.84 20.87 -11.68
C THR A 125 -14.41 19.48 -11.88
N GLY A 126 -13.58 18.44 -11.82
CA GLY A 126 -14.00 17.05 -11.95
C GLY A 126 -13.53 16.21 -10.76
N ARG A 127 -14.33 15.25 -10.33
CA ARG A 127 -13.97 14.30 -9.27
C ARG A 127 -14.46 12.91 -9.61
N GLU A 128 -13.69 11.90 -9.28
CA GLU A 128 -14.10 10.51 -9.39
C GLU A 128 -13.31 9.63 -8.44
N GLU A 129 -13.92 8.54 -7.99
CA GLU A 129 -13.29 7.49 -7.20
C GLU A 129 -13.09 6.25 -8.08
N LEU A 130 -11.84 5.85 -8.26
CA LEU A 130 -11.44 4.72 -9.09
C LEU A 130 -10.81 3.63 -8.23
N PHE A 131 -10.69 2.42 -8.78
CA PHE A 131 -9.95 1.37 -8.10
C PHE A 131 -9.30 0.40 -9.07
N ARG A 132 -8.22 -0.24 -8.61
CA ARG A 132 -7.56 -1.32 -9.34
C ARG A 132 -7.18 -2.44 -8.39
N ASN A 133 -7.56 -3.65 -8.75
CA ASN A 133 -7.11 -4.85 -8.05
C ASN A 133 -5.69 -5.23 -8.55
N LEU A 134 -4.76 -5.38 -7.62
CA LEU A 134 -3.37 -5.80 -7.85
C LEU A 134 -3.11 -7.23 -7.34
N GLY A 135 -4.14 -8.05 -7.12
CA GLY A 135 -4.03 -9.40 -6.58
C GLY A 135 -3.16 -10.36 -7.41
N ALA A 136 -2.99 -10.06 -8.70
CA ALA A 136 -2.08 -10.79 -9.60
C ALA A 136 -0.61 -10.33 -9.50
N VAL A 137 -0.33 -9.20 -8.85
CA VAL A 137 1.01 -8.64 -8.66
C VAL A 137 1.54 -9.08 -7.29
N PRO A 138 2.70 -9.75 -7.20
CA PRO A 138 3.24 -10.18 -5.91
C PRO A 138 3.43 -9.01 -4.93
N PRO A 139 3.12 -9.17 -3.63
CA PRO A 139 3.47 -8.19 -2.61
C PRO A 139 4.98 -7.91 -2.62
N GLY A 140 5.37 -6.66 -2.37
CA GLY A 140 6.76 -6.21 -2.44
C GLY A 140 7.28 -5.97 -3.85
N SER A 141 6.47 -6.20 -4.89
CA SER A 141 6.82 -5.74 -6.25
C SER A 141 6.91 -4.22 -6.26
N GLU A 142 7.96 -3.71 -6.88
CA GLU A 142 8.27 -2.29 -6.98
C GLU A 142 8.35 -1.89 -8.45
N PHE A 143 7.85 -0.70 -8.75
CA PHE A 143 7.89 -0.17 -10.09
C PHE A 143 7.77 1.36 -10.08
N ASP A 144 8.28 1.95 -11.13
CA ASP A 144 8.07 3.35 -11.45
C ASP A 144 6.72 3.52 -12.16
N ILE A 145 6.01 4.59 -11.82
CA ILE A 145 4.66 4.86 -12.28
C ILE A 145 4.49 6.35 -12.58
N HIS A 146 3.85 6.63 -13.70
CA HIS A 146 3.39 7.97 -14.05
C HIS A 146 1.98 7.96 -14.61
N PHE A 147 1.36 9.14 -14.60
CA PHE A 147 -0.03 9.34 -14.91
C PHE A 147 -0.20 10.45 -15.93
N ARG A 148 -1.27 10.36 -16.70
CA ARG A 148 -1.74 11.44 -17.55
C ARG A 148 -3.26 11.48 -17.55
N VAL A 149 -3.80 12.66 -17.82
CA VAL A 149 -5.21 12.85 -18.12
C VAL A 149 -5.33 13.17 -19.60
N ILE A 150 -6.25 12.47 -20.26
CA ILE A 150 -6.61 12.75 -21.64
C ILE A 150 -8.05 13.24 -21.71
N GLU A 151 -8.34 14.12 -22.65
CA GLU A 151 -9.72 14.41 -23.03
C GLU A 151 -10.29 13.19 -23.77
N GLU A 152 -11.48 12.73 -23.36
CA GLU A 152 -12.04 11.48 -23.84
C GLU A 152 -12.40 11.52 -25.34
N ALA A 153 -12.95 12.65 -25.80
CA ALA A 153 -13.41 12.79 -27.18
C ALA A 153 -12.26 12.85 -28.20
N THR A 154 -11.13 13.44 -27.81
CA THR A 154 -10.01 13.75 -28.73
C THR A 154 -8.75 12.92 -28.46
N SER A 155 -8.67 12.27 -27.30
CA SER A 155 -7.46 11.66 -26.76
C SER A 155 -6.27 12.63 -26.58
N ALA A 156 -6.53 13.94 -26.59
CA ALA A 156 -5.51 14.95 -26.32
C ALA A 156 -5.01 14.83 -24.88
N VAL A 157 -3.69 14.83 -24.67
CA VAL A 157 -3.10 14.81 -23.33
C VAL A 157 -3.12 16.23 -22.75
N VAL A 158 -3.89 16.42 -21.68
CA VAL A 158 -4.11 17.74 -21.07
C VAL A 158 -3.35 17.93 -19.76
N LEU A 159 -3.09 16.85 -19.03
CA LEU A 159 -2.29 16.85 -17.79
C LEU A 159 -1.33 15.67 -17.77
N THR A 160 -0.15 15.87 -17.21
CA THR A 160 0.86 14.82 -16.97
C THR A 160 1.45 14.94 -15.58
N SER A 161 1.83 13.81 -15.00
CA SER A 161 2.57 13.76 -13.74
C SER A 161 4.07 13.65 -13.98
N LYS A 162 4.85 13.87 -12.92
CA LYS A 162 6.23 13.34 -12.86
C LYS A 162 6.23 11.82 -12.72
N CYS A 163 7.42 11.22 -12.70
CA CYS A 163 7.59 9.83 -12.27
C CYS A 163 7.52 9.72 -10.74
N TYR A 164 6.97 8.61 -10.27
CA TYR A 164 6.87 8.22 -8.87
C TYR A 164 7.22 6.74 -8.76
N GLN A 165 7.63 6.30 -7.59
CA GLN A 165 7.84 4.89 -7.31
C GLN A 165 6.70 4.33 -6.47
N PHE A 166 6.25 3.11 -6.75
CA PHE A 166 5.22 2.43 -5.99
C PHE A 166 5.64 1.02 -5.59
N THR A 167 5.38 0.64 -4.35
CA THR A 167 5.58 -0.72 -3.85
C THR A 167 4.24 -1.32 -3.44
N VAL A 168 3.93 -2.50 -3.97
CA VAL A 168 2.68 -3.22 -3.65
C VAL A 168 2.71 -3.72 -2.22
N SER A 169 1.76 -3.29 -1.38
CA SER A 169 1.62 -3.79 -0.01
C SER A 169 1.05 -5.21 0.04
N GLN A 170 1.18 -5.85 1.20
CA GLN A 170 0.54 -7.13 1.48
C GLN A 170 -0.97 -6.99 1.59
#